data_AF-A0A814ZWL9-F1
#
_entry.id   AF-A0A814ZWL9-F1
#
_cell.length_a   1.000
_cell.length_b   1.000
_cell.length_c   1.000
_cell.angle_alpha   90.00
_cell.angle_beta   90.00
_cell.angle_gamma   90.00
#
_symmetry.space_group_name_H-M   'P 1'
#
loop_
_entity.id
_entity.type
_entity.pdbx_description
1 polymer ?
#
loop_
_entity_poly.entity_id
_entity_poly.type
_entity_poly.pdbx_seq_one_letter_code
_entity_poly.pdbx_strand_id
1 'polypeptide(L)'
;METFLNFCKINKYKNIFLHLNNQNQSKQLIISFYHTGIYPDIIEQIQLLINTQFKDFNILRLKIKSLTLDNNGIPENDIDKLLFWNKKSSYFEFHYKILIKSTRELMKLKDLCRIQSLYLTHNAFKEISNNKMYYFVTMRLFDVGRIHALNQNDYIIQYSTVCNFSPLKIKKEFVIYDSDINFDHRY
;
A
#
# COMPACT_ATOMS: atom_id res chain seq x y z
N MET A 1 -16.02 2.61 -15.67
CA MET A 1 -15.77 1.53 -14.67
C MET A 1 -15.87 0.15 -15.31
N GLU A 2 -16.94 -0.11 -16.08
CA GLU A 2 -17.13 -1.37 -16.81
C GLU A 2 -15.97 -1.71 -17.77
N THR A 3 -15.48 -0.73 -18.55
CA THR A 3 -14.31 -0.90 -19.44
C THR A 3 -13.07 -1.42 -18.70
N PHE A 4 -12.79 -0.87 -17.51
CA PHE A 4 -11.64 -1.27 -16.68
C PHE A 4 -11.81 -2.68 -16.10
N LEU A 5 -13.02 -3.02 -15.60
CA LEU A 5 -13.29 -4.35 -15.05
C LEU A 5 -13.23 -5.42 -16.15
N ASN A 6 -13.77 -5.15 -17.34
CA ASN A 6 -13.67 -6.04 -18.50
C ASN A 6 -12.22 -6.21 -18.95
N PHE A 7 -11.46 -5.12 -19.05
CA PHE A 7 -10.02 -5.18 -19.35
C PHE A 7 -9.27 -6.07 -18.34
N CYS A 8 -9.51 -5.90 -17.04
CA CYS A 8 -8.87 -6.73 -16.01
C CYS A 8 -9.27 -8.20 -16.12
N LYS A 9 -10.55 -8.47 -16.41
CA LYS A 9 -11.06 -9.84 -16.57
C LYS A 9 -10.43 -10.55 -17.76
N ILE A 10 -10.36 -9.88 -18.91
CA ILE A 10 -9.77 -10.42 -20.15
C ILE A 10 -8.28 -10.74 -19.92
N ASN A 11 -7.55 -9.83 -19.30
CA ASN A 11 -6.11 -9.97 -19.08
C ASN A 11 -5.74 -10.69 -17.77
N LYS A 12 -6.73 -11.21 -17.04
CA LYS A 12 -6.57 -11.90 -15.74
C LYS A 12 -5.81 -11.06 -14.70
N TYR A 13 -5.92 -9.74 -14.77
CA TYR A 13 -5.34 -8.85 -13.78
C TYR A 13 -6.17 -8.79 -12.52
N LYS A 14 -5.45 -8.79 -11.39
CA LYS A 14 -6.06 -8.48 -10.10
C LYS A 14 -6.39 -7.00 -10.05
N ASN A 15 -7.67 -6.70 -9.95
CA ASN A 15 -8.16 -5.36 -9.67
C ASN A 15 -8.42 -5.17 -8.17
N ILE A 16 -8.19 -3.95 -7.70
CA ILE A 16 -8.52 -3.51 -6.35
C ILE A 16 -9.23 -2.17 -6.46
N PHE A 17 -10.28 -2.00 -5.66
CA PHE A 17 -10.98 -0.74 -5.53
C PHE A 17 -10.92 -0.27 -4.09
N LEU A 18 -10.24 0.86 -3.88
CA LEU A 18 -10.01 1.43 -2.57
C LEU A 18 -10.88 2.67 -2.38
N HIS A 19 -11.55 2.74 -1.24
CA HIS A 19 -12.05 4.00 -0.70
C HIS A 19 -11.02 4.57 0.25
N LEU A 20 -10.60 5.79 -0.07
CA LEU A 20 -9.88 6.64 0.86
C LEU A 20 -10.91 7.22 1.85
N ASN A 21 -10.64 7.08 3.14
CA ASN A 21 -11.54 7.57 4.20
C ASN A 21 -11.37 9.09 4.46
N ASN A 22 -11.13 9.86 3.40
CA ASN A 22 -10.95 11.31 3.39
C ASN A 22 -12.29 12.01 3.10
N GLN A 23 -12.32 13.34 3.25
CA GLN A 23 -13.54 14.15 3.12
C GLN A 23 -14.24 13.98 1.75
N ASN A 24 -13.50 13.71 0.67
CA ASN A 24 -14.05 13.58 -0.69
C ASN A 24 -14.33 12.13 -1.15
N GLN A 25 -14.17 11.12 -0.28
CA GLN A 25 -14.45 9.70 -0.60
C GLN A 25 -13.93 9.24 -1.98
N SER A 26 -12.72 9.65 -2.35
CA SER A 26 -12.15 9.32 -3.66
C SER A 26 -11.95 7.82 -3.82
N LYS A 27 -12.28 7.34 -5.03
CA LYS A 27 -12.21 5.95 -5.43
C LYS A 27 -10.97 5.72 -6.29
N GLN A 28 -10.11 4.78 -5.90
CA GLN A 28 -8.93 4.41 -6.69
C GLN A 28 -9.13 3.05 -7.35
N LEU A 29 -8.95 3.01 -8.68
CA LEU A 29 -8.87 1.78 -9.46
C LEU A 29 -7.40 1.38 -9.57
N ILE A 30 -7.07 0.18 -9.09
CA ILE A 30 -5.69 -0.31 -9.04
C ILE A 30 -5.62 -1.64 -9.77
N ILE A 31 -4.58 -1.78 -10.60
CA ILE A 31 -4.14 -3.05 -11.18
C ILE A 31 -2.84 -3.45 -10.51
N SER A 32 -2.71 -4.74 -10.18
CA SER A 32 -1.47 -5.30 -9.67
C SER A 32 -1.13 -6.58 -10.41
N PHE A 33 0.14 -6.73 -10.78
CA PHE A 33 0.73 -7.93 -11.37
C PHE A 33 2.11 -8.17 -10.75
N TYR A 34 2.64 -9.37 -10.96
CA TYR A 34 3.85 -9.87 -10.31
C TYR A 34 4.96 -10.05 -11.35
N HIS A 35 6.17 -9.61 -11.02
CA HIS A 35 7.39 -9.87 -11.79
C HIS A 35 8.45 -10.47 -10.87
N THR A 36 9.33 -11.26 -11.45
CA THR A 36 10.55 -11.78 -10.84
C THR A 36 11.74 -11.36 -11.69
N GLY A 37 12.80 -10.86 -11.08
CA GLY A 37 13.98 -10.39 -11.79
C GLY A 37 14.67 -9.26 -11.03
N ILE A 38 15.58 -8.56 -11.71
CA ILE A 38 16.26 -7.38 -11.17
C ILE A 38 15.52 -6.11 -11.60
N TYR A 39 15.65 -5.05 -10.79
CA TYR A 39 14.90 -3.81 -10.99
C TYR A 39 15.07 -3.17 -12.38
N PRO A 40 16.27 -3.09 -12.97
CA PRO A 40 16.43 -2.51 -14.32
C PRO A 40 15.59 -3.21 -15.39
N ASP A 41 15.58 -4.54 -15.39
CA ASP A 41 14.82 -5.31 -16.39
C ASP A 41 13.32 -5.18 -16.19
N ILE A 42 12.88 -5.11 -14.92
CA ILE A 42 11.47 -4.98 -14.57
C ILE A 42 10.90 -3.64 -15.05
N ILE A 43 11.66 -2.54 -14.95
CA ILE A 43 11.15 -1.23 -15.39
C ILE A 43 10.95 -1.19 -16.91
N GLU A 44 11.84 -1.80 -17.70
CA GLU A 44 11.68 -1.89 -19.16
C GLU A 44 10.44 -2.69 -19.54
N GLN A 45 10.20 -3.83 -18.89
CA GLN A 45 9.00 -4.63 -19.09
C GLN A 45 7.73 -3.85 -18.75
N ILE A 46 7.74 -3.09 -17.65
CA ILE A 46 6.60 -2.27 -17.24
C ILE A 46 6.36 -1.15 -18.26
N GLN A 47 7.40 -0.49 -18.76
CA GLN A 47 7.26 0.56 -19.78
C GLN A 47 6.66 0.01 -21.08
N LEU A 48 7.11 -1.18 -21.51
CA LEU A 48 6.53 -1.85 -22.68
C LEU A 48 5.04 -2.15 -22.46
N LEU A 49 4.68 -2.69 -21.29
CA LEU A 49 3.28 -2.96 -20.94
C LEU A 49 2.45 -1.68 -20.96
N ILE A 50 2.96 -0.59 -20.38
CA ILE A 50 2.27 0.69 -20.34
C ILE A 50 2.00 1.21 -21.76
N ASN A 51 3.02 1.19 -22.62
CA ASN A 51 2.93 1.73 -23.98
C ASN A 51 2.12 0.86 -24.95
N THR A 52 1.91 -0.43 -24.62
CA THR A 52 1.19 -1.37 -25.50
C THR A 52 -0.20 -1.67 -24.99
N GLN A 53 -0.32 -2.20 -23.77
CA GLN A 53 -1.56 -2.74 -23.22
C GLN A 53 -2.37 -1.70 -22.44
N PHE A 54 -1.70 -0.70 -21.85
CA PHE A 54 -2.35 0.34 -21.06
C PHE A 54 -2.43 1.70 -21.76
N LYS A 55 -2.14 1.77 -23.05
CA LYS A 55 -2.14 3.03 -23.84
C LYS A 55 -3.45 3.80 -23.78
N ASP A 56 -4.58 3.10 -23.58
CA ASP A 56 -5.91 3.69 -23.54
C ASP A 56 -6.33 4.11 -22.11
N PHE A 57 -5.46 3.93 -21.12
CA PHE A 57 -5.69 4.32 -19.73
C PHE A 57 -4.79 5.47 -19.31
N ASN A 58 -5.37 6.46 -18.63
CA ASN A 58 -4.60 7.50 -17.96
C ASN A 58 -4.02 6.94 -16.64
N ILE A 59 -2.75 6.53 -16.67
CA ILE A 59 -2.06 6.00 -15.49
C ILE A 59 -1.67 7.17 -14.58
N LEU A 60 -2.39 7.31 -13.48
CA LEU A 60 -2.16 8.39 -12.51
C LEU A 60 -0.97 8.14 -11.58
N ARG A 61 -0.66 6.86 -11.32
CA ARG A 61 0.41 6.45 -10.39
C ARG A 61 0.91 5.05 -10.72
N LEU A 62 2.23 4.89 -10.75
CA LEU A 62 2.92 3.62 -10.85
C LEU A 62 3.68 3.36 -9.55
N LYS A 63 3.55 2.14 -9.00
CA LYS A 63 4.39 1.66 -7.90
C LYS A 63 5.07 0.36 -8.26
N ILE A 64 6.36 0.28 -7.96
CA ILE A 64 7.14 -0.95 -8.00
C ILE A 64 7.55 -1.28 -6.58
N LYS A 65 7.26 -2.51 -6.14
CA LYS A 65 7.46 -2.93 -4.75
C LYS A 65 8.16 -4.28 -4.70
N SER A 66 9.10 -4.40 -3.77
CA SER A 66 9.50 -5.70 -3.26
C SER A 66 8.43 -6.20 -2.29
N LEU A 67 7.90 -7.40 -2.55
CA LEU A 67 6.83 -8.02 -1.75
C LEU A 67 7.34 -8.70 -0.49
N THR A 68 8.65 -8.87 -0.39
CA THR A 68 9.35 -9.46 0.74
C THR A 68 10.55 -8.59 1.10
N LEU A 69 10.94 -8.60 2.37
CA LEU A 69 12.05 -7.78 2.87
C LEU A 69 13.38 -8.56 2.93
N ASP A 70 13.39 -9.78 2.41
CA ASP A 70 14.58 -10.65 2.26
C ASP A 70 15.21 -10.56 0.86
N ASN A 71 14.56 -9.88 -0.09
CA ASN A 71 15.15 -9.64 -1.41
C ASN A 71 16.44 -8.83 -1.30
N ASN A 72 17.45 -9.24 -2.08
CA ASN A 72 18.73 -8.56 -2.15
C ASN A 72 18.57 -7.11 -2.64
N GLY A 73 19.37 -6.21 -2.07
CA GLY A 73 19.42 -4.79 -2.44
C GLY A 73 18.46 -3.88 -1.65
N ILE A 74 17.54 -4.44 -0.87
CA ILE A 74 16.75 -3.66 0.10
C ILE A 74 17.72 -3.05 1.14
N PRO A 75 17.60 -1.76 1.48
CA PRO A 75 18.55 -1.10 2.37
C PRO A 75 18.45 -1.67 3.78
N GLU A 76 19.55 -2.20 4.31
CA GLU A 76 19.56 -2.88 5.61
C GLU A 76 19.42 -1.87 6.76
N ASN A 77 20.18 -0.78 6.66
CA ASN A 77 20.26 0.28 7.66
C ASN A 77 19.96 1.66 7.05
N ASP A 78 19.82 2.67 7.91
CA ASP A 78 19.44 4.03 7.52
C ASP A 78 20.50 4.69 6.62
N ILE A 79 21.78 4.31 6.76
CA ILE A 79 22.88 4.78 5.91
C ILE A 79 22.74 4.23 4.50
N ASP A 80 22.48 2.93 4.34
CA ASP A 80 22.24 2.32 3.01
C ASP A 80 21.06 2.98 2.32
N LYS A 81 19.97 3.25 3.06
CA LYS A 81 18.80 3.94 2.54
C LYS A 81 19.15 5.36 2.08
N LEU A 82 19.99 6.06 2.84
CA LEU A 82 20.40 7.42 2.53
C LEU A 82 21.29 7.49 1.28
N LEU A 83 22.22 6.54 1.12
CA LEU A 83 23.24 6.58 0.07
C LEU A 83 22.73 6.05 -1.28
N PHE A 84 21.94 4.99 -1.28
CA PHE A 84 21.63 4.23 -2.51
C PHE A 84 20.20 4.39 -3.01
N TRP A 85 19.32 5.04 -2.23
CA TRP A 85 17.89 5.06 -2.51
C TRP A 85 17.29 6.46 -2.54
N ASN A 86 16.37 6.68 -3.48
CA ASN A 86 15.71 7.98 -3.62
C ASN A 86 14.71 8.22 -2.47
N LYS A 87 14.98 9.24 -1.65
CA LYS A 87 14.13 9.64 -0.51
C LYS A 87 12.67 9.94 -0.86
N LYS A 88 12.43 10.42 -2.08
CA LYS A 88 11.13 10.86 -2.58
C LYS A 88 10.33 9.80 -3.32
N SER A 89 10.85 8.59 -3.51
CA SER A 89 10.13 7.54 -4.25
C SER A 89 10.28 6.14 -3.67
N SER A 90 11.18 5.97 -2.70
CA SER A 90 11.45 4.67 -2.08
C SER A 90 11.34 4.72 -0.57
N TYR A 91 10.62 3.76 -0.01
CA TYR A 91 10.22 3.76 1.40
C TYR A 91 9.70 2.38 1.82
N PHE A 92 9.73 2.09 3.11
CA PHE A 92 9.08 0.89 3.65
C PHE A 92 7.58 1.13 3.81
N GLU A 93 6.76 0.18 3.37
CA GLU A 93 5.30 0.25 3.47
C GLU A 93 4.77 -1.00 4.19
N PHE A 94 4.00 -0.77 5.25
CA PHE A 94 3.38 -1.83 6.03
C PHE A 94 1.87 -1.70 5.94
N HIS A 95 1.17 -2.82 5.70
CA HIS A 95 -0.29 -2.84 5.67
C HIS A 95 -0.82 -3.79 6.74
N TYR A 96 -1.65 -3.26 7.63
CA TYR A 96 -2.30 -3.97 8.72
C TYR A 96 -3.78 -4.17 8.37
N LYS A 97 -4.21 -5.41 8.17
CA LYS A 97 -5.60 -5.76 7.96
C LYS A 97 -6.31 -5.91 9.30
N ILE A 98 -7.30 -5.08 9.58
CA ILE A 98 -8.02 -5.02 10.85
C ILE A 98 -9.51 -5.27 10.59
N LEU A 99 -10.15 -6.06 11.44
CA LEU A 99 -11.60 -6.25 11.41
C LEU A 99 -12.25 -5.24 12.35
N ILE A 100 -13.17 -4.45 11.80
CA ILE A 100 -14.00 -3.51 12.56
C ILE A 100 -15.40 -4.06 12.66
N LYS A 101 -15.96 -4.07 13.87
CA LYS A 101 -17.26 -4.66 14.22
C LYS A 101 -18.32 -3.60 14.55
N SER A 102 -17.93 -2.34 14.74
CA SER A 102 -18.84 -1.24 15.05
C SER A 102 -18.29 0.11 14.61
N THR A 103 -19.18 1.10 14.47
CA THR A 103 -18.81 2.50 14.21
C THR A 103 -17.95 3.09 15.34
N ARG A 104 -18.18 2.67 16.59
CA ARG A 104 -17.36 3.11 17.73
C ARG A 104 -15.91 2.63 17.62
N GLU A 105 -15.70 1.38 17.21
CA GLU A 105 -14.37 0.85 16.91
C GLU A 105 -13.73 1.61 15.75
N LEU A 106 -14.49 1.91 14.69
CA LEU A 106 -13.97 2.69 13.56
C LEU A 106 -13.48 4.08 13.98
N MET A 107 -14.24 4.79 14.83
CA MET A 107 -13.83 6.11 15.32
C MET A 107 -12.53 6.03 16.12
N LYS A 108 -12.41 5.06 17.03
CA LYS A 108 -11.17 4.81 17.79
C LYS A 108 -9.99 4.47 16.88
N LEU A 109 -10.20 3.66 15.84
CA LEU A 109 -9.13 3.34 14.89
C LEU A 109 -8.71 4.57 14.08
N LYS A 110 -9.65 5.43 13.69
CA LYS A 110 -9.34 6.71 13.02
C LYS A 110 -8.48 7.61 13.91
N ASP A 111 -8.82 7.72 15.19
CA ASP A 111 -8.01 8.49 16.16
C ASP A 111 -6.61 7.91 16.31
N LEU A 112 -6.49 6.58 16.45
CA LEU A 112 -5.19 5.90 16.49
C LEU A 112 -4.36 6.22 15.24
N CYS A 113 -4.98 6.11 14.06
CA CYS A 113 -4.30 6.41 12.79
C CYS A 113 -3.83 7.87 12.74
N ARG A 114 -4.65 8.82 13.20
CA ARG A 114 -4.28 10.23 13.24
C ARG A 114 -3.09 10.49 14.17
N ILE A 115 -3.09 9.90 15.37
CA ILE A 115 -2.00 10.05 16.36
C ILE A 115 -0.69 9.48 15.81
N GLN A 116 -0.75 8.32 15.15
CA GLN A 116 0.42 7.60 14.65
C GLN A 116 0.77 7.96 13.19
N SER A 117 0.12 8.98 12.60
CA SER A 117 0.29 9.38 11.20
C SER A 117 0.13 8.22 10.18
N LEU A 118 -0.84 7.35 10.42
CA LEU A 118 -1.17 6.19 9.59
C LEU A 118 -2.33 6.49 8.65
N TYR A 119 -2.38 5.79 7.52
CA TYR A 119 -3.43 5.94 6.52
C TYR A 119 -4.46 4.83 6.65
N LEU A 120 -5.74 5.22 6.75
CA LEU A 120 -6.85 4.28 6.86
C LEU A 120 -7.59 4.16 5.52
N THR A 121 -7.70 2.94 5.00
CA THR A 121 -8.46 2.64 3.77
C THR A 121 -9.34 1.42 3.99
N HIS A 122 -10.33 1.22 3.13
CA HIS A 122 -11.09 -0.03 3.07
C HIS A 122 -11.43 -0.39 1.63
N ASN A 123 -11.72 -1.67 1.39
CA ASN A 123 -12.12 -2.14 0.07
C ASN A 123 -13.64 -1.99 -0.09
N ALA A 124 -14.07 -1.27 -1.12
CA ALA A 124 -15.49 -1.00 -1.40
C ALA A 124 -16.33 -2.25 -1.63
N PHE A 125 -15.71 -3.32 -2.15
CA PHE A 125 -16.43 -4.48 -2.67
C PHE A 125 -16.67 -5.57 -1.62
N LYS A 126 -16.17 -5.40 -0.39
CA LYS A 126 -16.25 -6.44 0.64
C LYS A 126 -16.87 -5.89 1.91
N GLU A 127 -18.18 -5.70 1.89
CA GLU A 127 -18.95 -5.72 3.13
C GLU A 127 -19.01 -7.15 3.64
N ILE A 128 -18.61 -7.35 4.90
CA ILE A 128 -18.85 -8.61 5.60
C ILE A 128 -20.21 -8.41 6.25
N SER A 129 -21.10 -9.38 6.10
CA SER A 129 -22.42 -9.39 6.73
C SER A 129 -22.38 -8.90 8.20
N ASN A 130 -23.44 -8.21 8.62
CA ASN A 130 -23.64 -7.67 9.97
C ASN A 130 -22.65 -6.56 10.39
N ASN A 131 -22.57 -5.46 9.62
CA ASN A 131 -21.80 -4.25 9.97
C ASN A 131 -20.30 -4.48 10.25
N LYS A 132 -19.75 -5.59 9.77
CA LYS A 132 -18.34 -5.93 9.90
C LYS A 132 -17.61 -5.53 8.63
N MET A 133 -16.49 -4.83 8.77
CA MET A 133 -15.70 -4.41 7.62
C MET A 133 -14.22 -4.61 7.87
N TYR A 134 -13.50 -5.02 6.82
CA TYR A 134 -12.05 -5.04 6.85
C TYR A 134 -11.51 -3.67 6.47
N TYR A 135 -10.73 -3.10 7.38
CA TYR A 135 -9.95 -1.91 7.13
C TYR A 135 -8.47 -2.28 6.94
N PHE A 136 -7.78 -1.48 6.15
CA PHE A 136 -6.34 -1.53 5.98
C PHE A 136 -5.74 -0.24 6.53
N VAL A 137 -4.92 -0.40 7.56
CA VAL A 137 -4.07 0.68 8.07
C VAL A 137 -2.73 0.57 7.38
N THR A 138 -2.22 1.68 6.85
CA THR A 138 -0.95 1.73 6.14
C THR A 138 0.02 2.65 6.85
N MET A 139 1.21 2.13 7.15
CA MET A 139 2.35 2.91 7.64
C MET A 139 3.37 3.05 6.50
N ARG A 140 3.92 4.25 6.34
CA ARG A 140 5.02 4.52 5.41
C ARG A 140 6.18 5.10 6.18
N LEU A 141 7.37 4.52 6.02
CA LEU A 141 8.58 4.99 6.67
C LEU A 141 9.60 5.37 5.60
N PHE A 142 9.93 6.66 5.60
CA PHE A 142 10.91 7.27 4.71
C PHE A 142 12.26 7.35 5.41
N ASP A 143 13.34 7.40 4.63
CA ASP A 143 14.70 7.64 5.11
C ASP A 143 15.22 6.68 6.19
N VAL A 144 14.59 5.52 6.34
CA VAL A 144 15.02 4.45 7.24
C VAL A 144 15.37 3.17 6.47
N GLY A 145 16.28 2.38 7.02
CA GLY A 145 16.60 1.04 6.59
C GLY A 145 15.68 -0.02 7.21
N ARG A 146 15.87 -1.26 6.78
CA ARG A 146 15.04 -2.41 7.13
C ARG A 146 14.98 -2.67 8.62
N ILE A 147 16.10 -2.59 9.34
CA ILE A 147 16.16 -2.84 10.79
C ILE A 147 15.24 -1.87 11.54
N HIS A 148 15.40 -0.57 11.29
CA HIS A 148 14.57 0.46 11.91
C HIS A 148 13.10 0.32 11.49
N ALA A 149 12.84 0.09 10.20
CA ALA A 149 11.48 -0.11 9.70
C ALA A 149 10.74 -1.28 10.39
N LEU A 150 11.45 -2.38 10.64
CA LEU A 150 10.91 -3.54 11.35
C LEU A 150 10.64 -3.24 12.84
N ASN A 151 11.55 -2.54 13.52
CA ASN A 151 11.34 -2.12 14.90
C ASN A 151 10.09 -1.24 15.04
N GLN A 152 9.91 -0.28 14.13
CA GLN A 152 8.74 0.58 14.13
C GLN A 152 7.45 -0.19 13.79
N ASN A 153 7.53 -1.17 12.88
CA ASN A 153 6.42 -2.07 12.62
C ASN A 153 6.00 -2.85 13.88
N ASP A 154 6.97 -3.38 14.63
CA ASP A 154 6.69 -4.17 15.83
C ASP A 154 6.09 -3.29 16.95
N TYR A 155 6.57 -2.06 17.09
CA TYR A 155 5.96 -1.05 17.96
C TYR A 155 4.48 -0.80 17.60
N ILE A 156 4.16 -0.55 16.32
CA ILE A 156 2.78 -0.32 15.89
C ILE A 156 1.88 -1.54 16.13
N ILE A 157 2.39 -2.75 15.94
CA ILE A 157 1.64 -3.99 16.22
C ILE A 157 1.30 -4.10 17.71
N GLN A 158 2.30 -3.88 18.57
CA GLN A 158 2.12 -3.93 20.03
C GLN A 158 1.12 -2.85 20.49
N TYR A 159 1.33 -1.61 20.06
CA TYR A 159 0.47 -0.47 20.40
C TYR A 159 -0.98 -0.69 19.95
N SER A 160 -1.17 -1.14 18.71
CA SER A 160 -2.51 -1.44 18.16
C SER A 160 -3.18 -2.57 18.94
N THR A 161 -2.43 -3.59 19.34
CA THR A 161 -2.95 -4.71 20.14
C THR A 161 -3.40 -4.25 21.52
N VAL A 162 -2.63 -3.41 22.21
CA VAL A 162 -3.03 -2.80 23.50
C VAL A 162 -4.32 -1.97 23.33
N CYS A 163 -4.49 -1.34 22.17
CA CYS A 163 -5.71 -0.61 21.81
C CYS A 163 -6.88 -1.50 21.32
N ASN A 164 -6.79 -2.83 21.43
CA ASN A 164 -7.76 -3.82 20.95
C ASN A 164 -7.94 -3.89 19.43
N PHE A 165 -6.90 -3.53 18.67
CA PHE A 165 -6.86 -3.56 17.20
C PHE A 165 -5.76 -4.49 16.68
N SER A 166 -5.72 -5.74 17.14
CA SER A 166 -4.75 -6.72 16.65
C SER A 166 -4.89 -6.97 15.14
N PRO A 167 -3.83 -6.81 14.34
CA PRO A 167 -3.87 -7.07 12.91
C PRO A 167 -4.11 -8.56 12.61
N LEU A 168 -5.07 -8.86 11.74
CA LEU A 168 -5.33 -10.22 11.23
C LEU A 168 -4.31 -10.67 10.20
N LYS A 169 -3.74 -9.71 9.47
CA LYS A 169 -2.71 -9.93 8.48
C LYS A 169 -1.83 -8.70 8.38
N ILE A 170 -0.54 -8.92 8.24
CA ILE A 170 0.45 -7.88 8.03
C ILE A 170 1.12 -8.14 6.69
N LYS A 171 1.26 -7.11 5.87
CA LYS A 171 2.15 -7.13 4.72
C LYS A 171 3.31 -6.20 4.99
N LYS A 172 4.51 -6.63 4.63
CA LYS A 172 5.76 -5.90 4.78
C LYS A 172 6.35 -5.76 3.37
N GLU A 173 6.37 -4.55 2.85
CA GLU A 173 6.77 -4.28 1.47
C GLU A 173 7.83 -3.17 1.48
N PHE A 174 8.75 -3.21 0.52
CA PHE A 174 9.63 -2.08 0.26
C PHE A 174 9.24 -1.48 -1.10
N VAL A 175 8.83 -0.22 -1.09
CA VAL A 175 8.52 0.51 -2.33
C VAL A 175 9.84 0.95 -2.93
N ILE A 176 10.14 0.40 -4.10
CA ILE A 176 11.35 0.67 -4.86
C ILE A 176 11.17 1.98 -5.64
N TYR A 177 9.98 2.15 -6.21
CA TYR A 177 9.62 3.32 -6.99
C TYR A 177 8.13 3.65 -6.82
N ASP A 178 7.83 4.93 -6.68
CA ASP A 178 6.50 5.50 -6.65
C ASP A 178 6.52 6.78 -7.47
N SER A 179 5.75 6.82 -8.56
CA SER A 179 5.73 7.97 -9.47
C SER A 179 5.00 9.19 -8.89
N ASP A 180 4.17 9.02 -7.85
CA ASP A 180 3.39 10.11 -7.26
C ASP A 180 3.01 9.80 -5.80
N ILE A 181 3.91 10.10 -4.87
CA ILE A 181 3.67 9.88 -3.43
C ILE A 181 2.43 10.63 -2.93
N ASN A 182 2.21 11.83 -3.47
CA ASN A 182 1.17 12.74 -3.00
C ASN A 182 -0.23 12.38 -3.51
N PHE A 183 -0.36 11.35 -4.35
CA PHE A 183 -1.63 10.94 -4.93
C PHE A 183 -2.70 10.65 -3.88
N ASP A 184 -2.32 10.14 -2.70
CA ASP A 184 -3.26 9.83 -1.60
C ASP A 184 -3.73 11.07 -0.83
N HIS A 185 -3.11 12.23 -1.06
CA HIS A 185 -3.46 13.51 -0.43
C HIS A 185 -4.26 14.45 -1.34
N ARG A 186 -4.43 14.11 -2.62
CA ARG A 186 -5.07 14.98 -3.63
C ARG A 186 -6.60 15.03 -3.53
N TYR A 187 -7.20 14.33 -2.56
CA TYR A 187 -8.66 14.20 -2.40
C TYR A 187 -9.10 14.18 -0.95
#